data_AF-X1Q2L1-F1
#
_entry.id   AF-X1Q2L1-F1
#
_cell.length_a   1.000
_cell.length_b   1.000
_cell.length_c   1.000
_cell.angle_alpha   90.00
_cell.angle_beta   90.00
_cell.angle_gamma   90.00
#
_symmetry.space_group_name_H-M   'P 1'
#
loop_
_entity.id
_entity.type
_entity.pdbx_description
1 polymer ?
#
loop_
_entity_poly.entity_id
_entity_poly.type
_entity_poly.pdbx_seq_one_letter_code
_entity_poly.pdbx_strand_id
1 'polypeptide(L)'
;PRFLKNIMQDKPPVIYGDGHQSRDFTYIDNVIYANYLTTISDNPAIFGNFYNVACGNNVSLNEIIKIIGKLLNKRIISEYKKPRIGDIKHSLASVDKLKLDTGYSKIIDFK
;
A
#
# COMPACT_ATOMS: atom_id res chain seq x y z
N PRO A 1 -10.39 1.82 4.54
CA PRO A 1 -9.77 1.19 5.73
C PRO A 1 -10.48 1.60 7.04
N ARG A 2 -10.49 0.75 8.08
CA ARG A 2 -11.22 1.04 9.33
C ARG A 2 -10.73 2.32 10.04
N PHE A 3 -9.42 2.58 10.05
CA PHE A 3 -8.87 3.79 10.67
C PHE A 3 -9.41 5.07 10.02
N LEU A 4 -9.51 5.11 8.68
CA LEU A 4 -10.00 6.29 7.97
C LEU A 4 -11.48 6.55 8.29
N LYS A 5 -12.30 5.49 8.36
CA LYS A 5 -13.71 5.60 8.76
C LYS A 5 -13.84 6.20 10.17
N ASN A 6 -13.02 5.76 11.12
CA ASN A 6 -13.03 6.32 12.48
C ASN A 6 -12.64 7.80 12.46
N ILE A 7 -11.55 8.15 11.78
CA ILE A 7 -11.07 9.54 11.68
C ILE A 7 -12.15 10.45 11.07
N MET A 8 -12.84 10.00 10.01
CA MET A 8 -13.92 10.77 9.39
C MET A 8 -15.15 10.96 10.29
N GLN A 9 -15.33 10.09 11.29
CA GLN A 9 -16.39 10.17 12.30
C GLN A 9 -15.91 10.83 13.61
N ASP A 10 -14.74 11.47 13.60
CA ASP A 10 -14.09 12.05 14.79
C ASP A 10 -13.92 11.04 15.94
N LYS A 11 -13.76 9.76 15.59
CA LYS A 11 -13.46 8.67 16.52
C LYS A 11 -11.96 8.33 16.46
N PRO A 12 -11.35 7.94 17.59
CA PRO A 12 -9.97 7.44 17.59
C PRO A 12 -9.78 6.26 16.62
N PRO A 13 -8.79 6.29 15.72
CA PRO A 13 -8.41 5.11 14.97
C PRO A 13 -7.76 4.10 15.91
N VAL A 14 -8.11 2.83 15.76
CA VAL A 14 -7.52 1.73 16.54
C VAL A 14 -6.31 1.17 15.79
N ILE A 15 -5.15 1.19 16.43
CA ILE A 15 -3.91 0.57 15.97
C ILE A 15 -3.67 -0.69 16.79
N TYR A 16 -3.38 -1.81 16.12
CA TYR A 16 -3.00 -3.05 16.78
C TYR A 16 -1.48 -3.17 16.74
N GLY A 17 -0.83 -3.30 17.90
CA GLY A 17 0.63 -3.21 18.02
C GLY A 17 1.11 -1.78 18.19
N ASP A 18 2.32 -1.48 17.73
CA ASP A 18 3.01 -0.20 17.93
C ASP A 18 2.78 0.82 16.78
N GLY A 19 2.11 0.40 15.71
CA GLY A 19 1.89 1.23 14.52
C GLY A 19 3.07 1.28 13.54
N HIS A 20 4.16 0.56 13.82
CA HIS A 20 5.31 0.43 12.92
C HIS A 20 5.15 -0.68 11.88
N GLN A 21 4.06 -1.44 11.94
CA GLN A 21 3.74 -2.32 10.82
C GLN A 21 3.50 -1.49 9.57
N SER A 22 4.01 -2.00 8.46
CA SER A 22 4.17 -1.22 7.26
C SER A 22 3.81 -2.04 6.02
N ARG A 23 3.33 -1.34 4.99
CA ARG A 23 2.83 -1.95 3.76
C ARG A 23 3.30 -1.16 2.55
N ASP A 24 3.44 -1.88 1.45
CA ASP A 24 3.58 -1.33 0.11
C ASP A 24 2.20 -0.99 -0.47
N PHE A 25 1.76 0.24 -0.18
CA PHE A 25 0.48 0.73 -0.66
C PHE A 25 0.55 1.02 -2.16
N THR A 26 -0.29 0.32 -2.90
CA THR A 26 -0.37 0.45 -4.36
C THR A 26 -1.67 1.16 -4.71
N TYR A 27 -1.55 2.33 -5.34
CA TYR A 27 -2.72 3.04 -5.85
C TYR A 27 -3.39 2.25 -6.97
N ILE A 28 -4.72 2.34 -7.07
CA ILE A 28 -5.50 1.47 -7.95
C ILE A 28 -5.11 1.62 -9.42
N ASP A 29 -4.77 2.83 -9.88
CA ASP A 29 -4.38 3.05 -11.27
C ASP A 29 -3.05 2.35 -11.61
N ASN A 30 -2.13 2.21 -10.66
CA ASN A 30 -0.92 1.41 -10.87
C ASN A 30 -1.27 -0.07 -11.11
N VAL A 31 -2.26 -0.58 -10.39
CA VAL A 31 -2.76 -1.97 -10.57
C VAL A 31 -3.43 -2.14 -11.93
N ILE A 32 -4.27 -1.18 -12.32
CA ILE A 32 -4.92 -1.17 -13.63
C ILE A 32 -3.86 -1.10 -14.73
N TYR A 33 -2.87 -0.22 -14.60
CA TYR A 33 -1.80 -0.06 -15.59
C TYR A 33 -0.95 -1.32 -15.74
N ALA A 34 -0.58 -1.98 -14.64
CA ALA A 34 0.13 -3.26 -14.70
C ALA A 34 -0.67 -4.33 -15.46
N ASN A 35 -1.98 -4.45 -15.17
CA ASN A 35 -2.85 -5.38 -15.89
C ASN A 35 -3.03 -5.02 -17.36
N TYR A 36 -3.11 -3.72 -17.68
CA TYR A 36 -3.18 -3.25 -19.06
C TYR A 36 -1.93 -3.69 -19.82
N LEU A 37 -0.73 -3.38 -19.30
CA LEU A 37 0.54 -3.75 -19.92
C LEU A 37 0.68 -5.25 -20.15
N THR A 38 0.29 -6.08 -19.18
CA THR A 38 0.35 -7.55 -19.35
C THR A 38 -0.69 -8.06 -20.35
N THR A 39 -1.85 -7.43 -20.43
CA THR A 39 -2.93 -7.84 -21.36
C THR A 39 -2.58 -7.54 -22.81
N ILE A 40 -1.97 -6.39 -23.08
CA ILE A 40 -1.64 -5.96 -24.45
C ILE A 40 -0.27 -6.42 -24.94
N SER A 41 0.47 -7.19 -24.13
CA SER A 41 1.83 -7.58 -24.46
C SER A 41 1.85 -8.81 -25.36
N ASP A 42 2.55 -8.69 -26.48
CA ASP A 42 2.83 -9.81 -27.40
C ASP A 42 4.09 -10.61 -26.99
N ASN A 43 4.70 -10.31 -25.84
CA ASN A 43 5.90 -10.99 -25.36
C ASN A 43 5.55 -12.38 -24.80
N PRO A 44 5.90 -13.51 -25.47
CA PRO A 44 5.51 -14.83 -25.00
C PRO A 44 6.14 -15.22 -23.66
N ALA A 45 7.25 -14.56 -23.29
CA ALA A 45 7.95 -14.82 -22.03
C ALA A 45 7.10 -14.49 -20.79
N ILE A 46 6.02 -13.70 -20.92
CA ILE A 46 5.16 -13.35 -19.78
C ILE A 46 4.07 -14.37 -19.50
N PHE A 47 3.78 -15.27 -20.44
CA PHE A 47 2.68 -16.23 -20.30
C PHE A 47 3.00 -17.30 -19.25
N GLY A 48 2.01 -17.63 -18.41
CA GLY A 48 2.18 -18.60 -17.32
C GLY A 48 3.02 -18.10 -16.14
N ASN A 49 3.39 -16.82 -16.12
CA ASN A 49 4.16 -16.22 -15.04
C ASN A 49 3.29 -15.54 -13.97
N PHE A 50 3.87 -15.39 -12.80
CA PHE A 50 3.36 -14.54 -11.72
C PHE A 50 4.23 -13.30 -11.55
N TYR A 51 3.58 -12.19 -11.18
CA TYR A 51 4.19 -10.88 -11.01
C TYR A 51 3.65 -10.21 -9.76
N ASN A 52 4.54 -9.57 -9.00
CA ASN A 52 4.10 -8.62 -7.98
C ASN A 52 3.76 -7.30 -8.65
N VAL A 53 2.68 -6.67 -8.19
CA VAL A 53 2.31 -5.31 -8.56
C VAL A 53 2.36 -4.45 -7.31
N ALA A 54 3.29 -3.50 -7.29
CA ALA A 54 3.55 -2.66 -6.12
C ALA A 54 4.17 -1.31 -6.48
N CYS A 55 4.32 -0.42 -5.49
CA CYS A 55 5.01 0.87 -5.65
C CYS A 55 6.49 0.79 -5.25
N GLY A 56 6.87 -0.21 -4.46
CA GLY A 56 8.22 -0.37 -3.91
C GLY A 56 8.51 0.56 -2.74
N ASN A 57 7.47 1.09 -2.11
CA ASN A 57 7.58 2.02 -0.98
C ASN A 57 7.03 1.39 0.29
N ASN A 58 7.57 1.76 1.45
CA ASN A 58 7.15 1.18 2.72
C ASN A 58 6.58 2.27 3.63
N VAL A 59 5.31 2.18 3.96
CA VAL A 59 4.62 3.19 4.78
C VAL A 59 4.00 2.54 6.00
N SER A 60 4.36 3.03 7.18
CA SER A 60 3.81 2.56 8.46
C SER A 60 2.40 3.12 8.74
N LEU A 61 1.64 2.46 9.62
CA LEU A 61 0.34 2.99 10.05
C LEU A 61 0.48 4.36 10.74
N ASN A 62 1.52 4.56 11.54
CA ASN A 62 1.79 5.85 12.18
C ASN A 62 2.04 6.97 11.15
N GLU A 63 2.75 6.67 10.05
CA GLU A 63 2.93 7.63 8.95
C GLU A 63 1.63 7.98 8.25
N ILE A 64 0.78 6.98 7.95
CA ILE A 64 -0.53 7.21 7.34
C ILE A 64 -1.37 8.15 8.19
N ILE A 65 -1.44 7.91 9.50
CA ILE A 65 -2.24 8.72 10.43
C ILE A 65 -1.70 10.15 10.49
N LYS A 66 -0.37 10.33 10.49
CA LYS A 66 0.25 11.65 10.42
C LYS A 66 -0.09 12.38 9.12
N ILE A 67 -0.06 11.68 7.98
CA ILE A 67 -0.42 12.25 6.66
C ILE A 67 -1.88 12.69 6.65
N ILE A 68 -2.80 11.82 7.10
CA ILE A 68 -4.23 12.14 7.17
C ILE A 68 -4.47 13.33 8.11
N GLY A 69 -3.83 13.36 9.27
CA GLY A 69 -3.94 14.48 10.22
C GLY A 69 -3.53 15.82 9.60
N LYS A 70 -2.45 15.83 8.81
CA LYS A 70 -2.03 17.01 8.04
C LYS A 70 -3.04 17.40 6.97
N LEU A 71 -3.49 16.45 6.15
CA LEU A 71 -4.44 16.70 5.06
C LEU A 71 -5.79 17.23 5.55
N LEU A 72 -6.24 16.76 6.71
CA LEU A 72 -7.50 17.18 7.32
C LEU A 72 -7.36 18.37 8.29
N ASN A 73 -6.14 18.85 8.52
CA ASN A 73 -5.82 19.83 9.57
C ASN A 73 -6.39 19.41 10.95
N LYS A 74 -6.23 18.13 11.31
CA LYS A 74 -6.74 17.54 12.55
C LYS A 74 -5.62 16.90 13.36
N ARG A 75 -5.68 17.08 14.69
CA ARG A 75 -4.87 16.28 15.63
C ARG A 75 -5.56 14.95 15.88
N ILE A 76 -5.01 13.88 15.31
CA ILE A 76 -5.54 12.52 15.46
C ILE A 76 -4.79 11.82 16.60
N ILE A 77 -5.53 11.34 17.60
CA ILE A 77 -5.00 10.54 18.71
C ILE A 77 -5.50 9.12 18.53
N SER A 78 -4.57 8.19 18.34
CA SER A 78 -4.86 6.77 18.11
C SER A 78 -5.03 5.99 19.41
N GLU A 79 -5.90 4.98 19.41
CA GLU A 79 -6.01 3.99 20.47
C GLU A 79 -5.14 2.77 20.12
N TYR A 80 -4.20 2.41 20.98
CA TYR A 80 -3.31 1.27 20.75
C TYR A 80 -3.81 0.01 21.48
N LYS A 81 -3.87 -1.11 20.77
CA LYS A 81 -4.27 -2.43 21.29
C LYS A 81 -3.17 -3.45 21.08
N LYS A 82 -3.32 -4.62 21.71
CA LYS A 82 -2.38 -5.75 21.52
C LYS A 82 -2.24 -6.08 20.02
N PRO A 83 -1.03 -6.45 19.56
CA PRO A 83 -0.82 -6.94 18.19
C PRO A 83 -1.76 -8.09 17.84
N ARG A 84 -2.15 -8.18 16.57
CA ARG A 84 -2.92 -9.33 16.08
C ARG A 84 -1.97 -10.49 15.84
N ILE A 85 -2.35 -11.68 16.29
CA ILE A 85 -1.61 -12.91 15.99
C ILE A 85 -1.65 -13.12 14.46
N GLY A 86 -0.48 -13.35 13.86
CA GLY A 86 -0.33 -13.54 12.42
C GLY A 86 -0.24 -12.25 11.58
N ASP A 87 -0.23 -11.07 12.19
CA ASP A 87 -0.07 -9.82 11.43
C ASP A 87 1.36 -9.69 10.88
N ILE A 88 1.48 -9.43 9.58
CA ILE A 88 2.77 -9.22 8.93
C ILE A 88 3.32 -7.88 9.39
N LYS A 89 4.56 -7.84 9.88
CA LYS A 89 5.18 -6.59 10.33
C LYS A 89 5.57 -5.70 9.16
N HIS A 90 6.27 -6.24 8.17
CA HIS A 90 6.72 -5.50 6.99
C HIS A 90 6.35 -6.25 5.73
N SER A 91 5.70 -5.55 4.79
CA SER A 91 5.37 -6.07 3.47
C SER A 91 5.92 -5.10 2.43
N LEU A 92 6.91 -5.53 1.67
CA LEU A 92 7.52 -4.79 0.58
C LEU A 92 7.74 -5.76 -0.58
N ALA A 93 7.25 -5.42 -1.76
CA ALA A 93 7.34 -6.30 -2.92
C ALA A 93 8.36 -5.77 -3.92
N SER A 94 9.21 -6.65 -4.44
CA SER A 94 9.98 -6.34 -5.65
C SER A 94 9.08 -6.47 -6.87
N VAL A 95 9.11 -5.45 -7.73
CA VAL A 95 8.42 -5.39 -9.03
C VAL A 95 9.39 -5.54 -10.20
N ASP A 96 10.63 -5.99 -9.94
CA ASP A 96 11.70 -5.98 -10.95
C ASP A 96 11.41 -6.92 -12.11
N LYS A 97 10.79 -8.07 -11.82
CA LYS A 97 10.32 -9.00 -12.87
C LYS A 97 9.28 -8.36 -13.79
N LEU A 98 8.30 -7.66 -13.21
CA LEU A 98 7.25 -6.98 -13.97
C LEU A 98 7.84 -5.84 -14.82
N LYS A 99 8.74 -5.04 -14.23
CA LYS A 99 9.49 -3.98 -14.91
C LYS A 99 10.26 -4.52 -16.12
N LEU A 100 11.05 -5.58 -15.91
CA LEU A 100 11.88 -6.18 -16.95
C LEU A 100 11.04 -6.70 -18.11
N ASP A 101 9.96 -7.42 -17.81
CA ASP A 101 9.20 -8.17 -18.81
C ASP A 101 8.17 -7.31 -19.57
N THR A 102 7.71 -6.21 -18.96
CA THR A 102 6.60 -5.38 -19.50
C THR A 102 6.90 -3.89 -19.61
N GLY A 103 8.03 -3.41 -19.09
CA GLY A 103 8.34 -1.98 -18.99
C GLY A 103 7.52 -1.23 -17.92
N TYR A 104 6.78 -1.95 -17.06
CA TYR A 104 5.98 -1.34 -16.00
C TYR A 104 6.79 -0.37 -15.14
N SER A 105 6.25 0.82 -14.94
CA SER A 105 6.68 1.74 -13.89
C SER A 105 5.44 2.28 -13.19
N LYS A 106 5.54 2.54 -11.88
CA LYS A 106 4.43 3.15 -11.14
C LYS A 106 4.12 4.52 -11.74
N ILE A 107 2.84 4.78 -11.98
CA ILE A 107 2.36 6.05 -12.53
C ILE A 107 1.96 7.04 -11.43
N ILE A 108 1.56 6.53 -10.26
CA ILE A 108 1.22 7.31 -9.07
C ILE A 108 2.06 6.84 -7.89
N ASP A 109 2.78 7.75 -7.25
CA ASP A 109 3.48 7.47 -6.00
C ASP A 109 2.55 7.65 -4.79
N PHE A 110 2.95 7.12 -3.64
CA PHE A 110 2.23 7.26 -2.38
C PHE A 110 2.31 8.68 -1.79
N LYS A 111 3.43 9.39 -1.98
CA LYS A 111 3.67 10.74 -1.46
C LYS A 111 3.54 11.78 -2.55
#